data_AF-A0A9W8WZJ1-F1
#
_entry.id   AF-A0A9W8WZJ1-F1
#
_cell.length_a   1.000
_cell.length_b   1.000
_cell.length_c   1.000
_cell.angle_alpha   90.00
_cell.angle_beta   90.00
_cell.angle_gamma   90.00
#
_symmetry.space_group_name_H-M   'P 1'
#
loop_
_entity.id
_entity.type
_entity.pdbx_description
1 polymer ?
#
loop_
_entity_poly.entity_id
_entity_poly.type
_entity_poly.pdbx_seq_one_letter_code
_entity_poly.pdbx_strand_id
1 'polypeptide(L)'
;MPYIINVPHMPRPYITNNPAVYMDCLSWGWQCESRPFSDPYCKATRKREEARYEADKRAEQLDKYYSEELARREHAKRSMSITNLGITKSLKPFQGFSRHSKHDSVIGVTVLELGSDVEDVDLSD
;
A
#
# COMPACT_ATOMS: atom_id res chain seq x y z
N MET A 1 -3.71 13.61 18.04
CA MET A 1 -4.76 14.04 17.10
C MET A 1 -5.46 12.76 16.64
N PRO A 2 -6.78 12.60 16.81
CA PRO A 2 -7.48 11.39 16.39
C PRO A 2 -7.62 11.34 14.87
N TYR A 3 -7.51 10.14 14.33
CA TYR A 3 -7.74 9.79 12.94
C TYR A 3 -9.02 9.00 12.82
N ILE A 4 -9.83 9.36 11.85
CA ILE A 4 -11.08 8.69 11.50
C ILE A 4 -10.80 7.86 10.25
N ILE A 5 -10.99 6.55 10.35
CA ILE A 5 -10.75 5.59 9.28
C ILE A 5 -12.10 5.01 8.83
N ASN A 6 -12.51 5.28 7.60
CA ASN A 6 -13.65 4.59 6.99
C ASN A 6 -13.14 3.36 6.25
N VAL A 7 -13.25 2.21 6.90
CA VAL A 7 -12.94 0.91 6.29
C VAL A 7 -13.97 0.62 5.18
N PRO A 8 -13.55 0.22 3.97
CA PRO A 8 -14.47 -0.15 2.91
C PRO A 8 -15.49 -1.20 3.36
N HIS A 9 -16.74 -1.07 2.89
CA HIS A 9 -17.86 -1.95 3.24
C HIS A 9 -18.32 -1.92 4.71
N MET A 10 -17.65 -1.17 5.57
CA MET A 10 -18.06 -1.00 6.96
C MET A 10 -18.90 0.27 7.11
N PRO A 11 -20.10 0.21 7.72
CA PRO A 11 -21.00 1.36 7.80
C PRO A 11 -20.56 2.39 8.85
N ARG A 12 -19.64 2.04 9.76
CA ARG A 12 -19.22 2.87 10.89
C ARG A 12 -17.72 3.14 10.83
N PRO A 13 -17.29 4.42 10.85
CA PRO A 13 -15.88 4.78 10.96
C PRO A 13 -15.26 4.29 12.27
N TYR A 14 -13.95 4.07 12.21
CA TYR A 14 -13.12 3.74 13.36
C TYR A 14 -12.29 4.96 13.75
N ILE A 15 -12.04 5.12 15.05
CA ILE A 15 -11.16 6.18 15.57
C ILE A 15 -9.88 5.53 16.06
N THR A 16 -8.74 6.01 15.58
CA THR A 16 -7.41 5.59 16.05
C THR A 16 -6.53 6.81 16.32
N ASN A 17 -5.57 6.67 17.22
CA ASN A 17 -4.52 7.67 17.42
C ASN A 17 -3.22 7.29 16.71
N ASN A 18 -3.18 6.14 16.04
CA ASN A 18 -1.98 5.64 15.37
C ASN A 18 -1.82 6.31 13.99
N PRO A 19 -0.78 7.16 13.79
CA PRO A 19 -0.55 7.82 12.51
C PRO A 19 -0.10 6.85 11.40
N ALA A 20 0.54 5.72 11.74
CA ALA A 20 0.98 4.74 10.73
C ALA A 20 -0.22 4.14 10.00
N VAL A 21 -1.21 3.65 10.78
CA VAL A 21 -2.48 3.13 10.24
C VAL A 21 -3.17 4.18 9.36
N TYR A 22 -3.21 5.44 9.80
CA TYR A 22 -3.78 6.52 8.99
C TYR A 22 -3.07 6.70 7.64
N MET A 23 -1.73 6.77 7.64
CA MET A 23 -0.95 6.97 6.42
C MET A 23 -1.08 5.78 5.46
N ASP A 24 -1.05 4.56 5.99
CA ASP A 24 -1.22 3.35 5.18
C ASP A 24 -2.61 3.28 4.56
N CYS A 25 -3.67 3.46 5.36
CA CYS A 25 -5.04 3.49 4.86
C CYS A 25 -5.24 4.60 3.81
N LEU A 26 -4.62 5.77 4.00
CA LEU A 26 -4.65 6.85 3.03
C LEU A 26 -3.97 6.43 1.71
N SER A 27 -2.79 5.79 1.80
CA SER A 27 -2.07 5.26 0.62
C SER A 27 -2.86 4.17 -0.13
N TRP A 28 -3.74 3.47 0.59
CA TRP A 28 -4.59 2.43 0.05
C TRP A 28 -5.82 2.96 -0.67
N GLY A 29 -6.09 4.27 -0.56
CA GLY A 29 -7.26 4.93 -1.12
C GLY A 29 -8.50 4.83 -0.22
N TRP A 30 -8.35 4.52 1.07
CA TRP A 30 -9.46 4.55 2.00
C TRP A 30 -9.86 5.99 2.34
N GLN A 31 -11.12 6.19 2.72
CA GLN A 31 -11.59 7.49 3.17
C GLN A 31 -11.14 7.74 4.61
N CYS A 32 -10.11 8.56 4.78
CA CYS A 32 -9.55 8.90 6.08
C CYS A 32 -9.69 10.40 6.36
N GLU A 33 -9.96 10.76 7.60
CA GLU A 33 -9.99 12.16 8.04
C GLU A 33 -9.14 12.33 9.30
N SER A 34 -8.41 13.45 9.40
CA SER A 34 -7.78 13.88 10.66
C SER A 34 -8.62 14.99 11.27
N ARG A 35 -8.89 14.90 12.57
CA ARG A 35 -9.68 15.91 13.30
C ARG A 35 -9.01 16.27 14.62
N PRO A 36 -9.21 17.49 15.14
CA PRO A 36 -8.68 17.86 16.44
C PRO A 36 -9.39 17.08 17.57
N PHE A 37 -8.72 16.88 18.71
CA PHE A 37 -9.31 16.18 19.86
C PHE A 37 -10.55 16.89 20.44
N SER A 38 -10.63 18.21 20.26
CA SER A 38 -11.76 19.03 20.68
C SER A 38 -13.00 18.84 19.82
N ASP A 39 -12.87 18.20 18.66
CA ASP A 39 -13.94 18.04 17.68
C ASP A 39 -15.17 17.32 18.30
N PRO A 40 -16.38 17.88 18.14
CA PRO A 40 -17.60 17.30 18.70
C PRO A 40 -17.89 15.88 18.21
N TYR A 41 -17.56 15.55 16.96
CA TYR A 41 -17.79 14.24 16.38
C TYR A 41 -16.93 13.18 17.08
N CYS A 42 -15.62 13.45 17.22
CA CYS A 42 -14.70 12.52 17.88
C CYS A 42 -15.06 12.29 19.36
N LYS A 43 -15.59 13.32 20.05
CA LYS A 43 -16.09 13.20 21.42
C LYS A 43 -17.37 12.37 21.49
N ALA A 44 -18.34 12.67 20.62
CA ALA A 44 -19.61 11.97 20.60
C ALA A 44 -19.46 10.48 20.24
N THR A 45 -18.58 10.15 19.30
CA THR A 45 -18.32 8.76 18.91
C THR A 45 -17.64 7.98 20.04
N ARG A 46 -16.60 8.54 20.67
CA ARG A 46 -15.95 7.90 21.84
C ARG A 46 -16.93 7.66 22.99
N LYS A 47 -17.75 8.66 23.33
CA LYS A 47 -18.79 8.52 24.36
C LYS A 47 -19.81 7.44 24.01
N ARG A 48 -20.19 7.30 22.73
CA ARG A 48 -21.11 6.25 22.26
C ARG A 48 -20.48 4.85 22.33
N GLU A 49 -19.19 4.72 22.02
CA GLU A 49 -18.47 3.45 22.07
C GLU A 49 -18.22 3.00 23.52
N GLU A 50 -17.87 3.94 24.39
CA GLU A 50 -17.71 3.71 25.83
C GLU A 50 -19.03 3.31 26.49
N ALA A 51 -20.15 3.98 26.16
CA ALA A 51 -21.47 3.62 26.67
C ALA A 51 -21.94 2.22 26.24
N ARG A 52 -21.35 1.66 25.19
CA ARG A 52 -21.62 0.29 24.71
C ARG A 52 -20.56 -0.71 25.16
N TYR A 53 -19.51 -0.27 25.85
CA TYR A 53 -18.34 -1.08 26.20
C TYR A 53 -17.71 -1.75 24.97
N GLU A 54 -17.75 -1.06 23.83
CA GLU A 54 -17.25 -1.56 22.53
C GLU A 54 -15.88 -0.96 22.15
N ALA A 55 -15.30 -0.09 22.98
CA ALA A 55 -14.10 0.67 22.64
C ALA A 55 -12.93 -0.26 22.25
N ASP A 56 -12.60 -1.22 23.12
CA ASP A 56 -11.50 -2.16 22.88
C ASP A 56 -11.79 -3.07 21.69
N LYS A 57 -13.01 -3.62 21.63
CA LYS A 57 -13.46 -4.45 20.52
C LYS A 57 -13.38 -3.73 19.16
N ARG A 58 -13.66 -2.43 19.12
CA ARG A 58 -13.54 -1.65 17.87
C ARG A 58 -12.09 -1.37 17.49
N ALA A 59 -11.20 -1.18 18.45
CA ALA A 59 -9.77 -1.10 18.18
C ALA A 59 -9.26 -2.42 17.59
N GLU A 60 -9.60 -3.55 18.20
CA GLU A 60 -9.25 -4.89 17.69
C GLU A 60 -9.82 -5.15 16.28
N GLN A 61 -11.06 -4.72 16.03
CA GLN A 61 -11.65 -4.82 14.69
C GLN A 61 -10.85 -4.02 13.65
N LEU A 62 -10.45 -2.79 13.98
CA LEU A 62 -9.64 -1.98 13.08
C LEU A 62 -8.30 -2.66 12.79
N ASP A 63 -7.62 -3.18 13.81
CA ASP A 63 -6.35 -3.88 13.65
C ASP A 63 -6.49 -5.14 12.79
N LYS A 64 -7.59 -5.87 12.96
CA LYS A 64 -7.93 -7.01 12.10
C LYS A 64 -8.08 -6.58 10.64
N TYR A 65 -8.88 -5.57 10.33
CA TYR A 65 -9.07 -5.12 8.94
C TYR A 65 -7.79 -4.56 8.34
N TYR A 66 -6.99 -3.87 9.14
CA TYR A 66 -5.69 -3.35 8.74
C TYR A 66 -4.73 -4.49 8.37
N SER A 67 -4.61 -5.52 9.22
CA SER A 67 -3.74 -6.68 8.95
C SER A 67 -4.20 -7.52 7.76
N GLU A 68 -5.50 -7.70 7.57
CA GLU A 68 -6.07 -8.38 6.40
C GLU A 68 -5.73 -7.64 5.10
N GLU A 69 -5.88 -6.32 5.07
CA GLU A 69 -5.57 -5.51 3.90
C GLU A 69 -4.06 -5.46 3.62
N LEU A 70 -3.23 -5.38 4.67
CA LEU A 70 -1.78 -5.46 4.57
C LEU A 70 -1.35 -6.79 3.92
N ALA A 71 -1.84 -7.92 4.45
CA ALA A 71 -1.56 -9.24 3.91
C ALA A 71 -2.02 -9.36 2.45
N ARG A 72 -3.25 -8.91 2.13
CA ARG A 72 -3.78 -8.93 0.75
C ARG A 72 -2.86 -8.19 -0.23
N ARG A 73 -2.32 -7.03 0.17
CA ARG A 73 -1.42 -6.23 -0.67
C ARG A 73 -0.03 -6.84 -0.78
N GLU A 74 0.50 -7.45 0.27
CA GLU A 74 1.75 -8.21 0.18
C GLU A 74 1.65 -9.39 -0.78
N HIS A 75 0.55 -10.15 -0.69
CA HIS A 75 0.29 -11.26 -1.61
C HIS A 75 0.15 -10.81 -3.07
N ALA A 76 -0.50 -9.66 -3.32
CA ALA A 76 -0.59 -9.09 -4.66
C ALA A 76 0.79 -8.69 -5.22
N LYS A 77 1.66 -8.10 -4.40
CA LYS A 77 3.05 -7.76 -4.79
C LYS A 77 3.87 -9.01 -5.12
N ARG A 78 3.79 -10.06 -4.29
CA ARG A 78 4.47 -11.35 -4.55
C ARG A 78 3.97 -12.02 -5.83
N SER A 79 2.66 -11.98 -6.10
CA SER A 79 2.07 -12.54 -7.32
C SER A 79 2.54 -11.82 -8.60
N MET A 80 2.69 -10.50 -8.56
CA MET A 80 3.24 -9.69 -9.66
C MET A 80 4.74 -9.94 -9.88
N SER A 81 5.48 -10.31 -8.83
CA SER A 81 6.91 -10.66 -8.95
C SER A 81 7.11 -12.00 -9.69
N ILE A 82 6.20 -12.95 -9.54
CA ILE A 82 6.30 -14.28 -10.19
C ILE A 82 5.94 -14.20 -11.68
N THR A 83 4.99 -13.35 -12.06
CA THR A 83 4.58 -13.17 -13.47
C THR A 83 5.66 -12.49 -14.32
N ASN A 84 6.56 -11.71 -13.72
CA ASN A 84 7.70 -11.11 -14.42
C ASN A 84 8.84 -12.11 -14.71
N LEU A 85 8.85 -13.29 -14.09
CA LEU A 85 9.88 -14.31 -14.35
C LEU A 85 9.56 -15.23 -15.54
N GLY A 86 8.35 -15.14 -16.12
CA GLY A 86 7.84 -16.07 -17.13
C GLY A 86 7.66 -15.52 -18.55
N ILE A 87 7.83 -14.22 -18.78
CA ILE A 87 7.60 -13.57 -20.09
C ILE A 87 8.93 -13.10 -20.70
N THR A 88 9.87 -14.02 -20.85
CA THR A 88 11.04 -13.84 -21.74
C THR A 88 11.09 -14.93 -22.80
N LYS A 89 9.92 -15.37 -23.30
CA LYS A 89 9.87 -16.21 -24.50
C LYS A 89 9.72 -15.34 -25.74
N SER A 90 10.88 -14.93 -26.26
CA SER A 90 11.18 -14.78 -27.69
C SER A 90 10.11 -14.08 -28.54
N LEU A 91 10.02 -12.76 -28.44
CA LEU A 91 9.46 -11.93 -29.50
C LEU A 91 10.50 -11.83 -30.62
N LYS A 92 10.42 -12.74 -31.60
CA LYS A 92 11.10 -12.58 -32.88
C LYS A 92 10.63 -11.26 -33.52
N PRO A 93 11.54 -10.39 -34.01
CA PRO A 93 11.14 -9.19 -34.70
C PRO A 93 10.48 -9.59 -36.03
N PHE A 94 9.18 -9.34 -36.15
CA PHE A 94 8.45 -9.47 -37.41
C PHE A 94 8.94 -8.38 -38.36
N GLN A 95 9.79 -8.77 -39.30
CA GLN A 95 10.28 -7.94 -40.39
C GLN A 95 9.22 -7.92 -41.50
N GLY A 96 8.42 -6.84 -41.57
CA GLY A 96 7.36 -6.69 -42.56
C GLY A 96 7.04 -5.23 -42.83
N PHE A 97 7.55 -4.74 -43.95
CA PHE A 97 7.54 -3.38 -44.50
C PHE A 97 6.20 -2.61 -44.46
N SER A 98 6.21 -1.37 -43.96
CA SER A 98 5.53 -0.26 -44.62
C SER A 98 6.11 1.11 -44.18
N ARG A 99 6.07 2.05 -45.11
CA ARG A 99 6.96 3.21 -45.26
C ARG A 99 6.69 4.34 -44.25
N HIS A 100 7.80 4.85 -43.69
CA HIS A 100 8.15 6.23 -43.29
C HIS A 100 7.02 7.26 -43.10
N SER A 101 6.94 7.83 -41.90
CA SER A 101 6.82 9.28 -41.76
C SER A 101 7.74 9.77 -40.64
N LYS A 102 8.39 10.90 -40.90
CA LYS A 102 9.53 11.47 -40.21
C LYS A 102 9.12 12.02 -38.84
N HIS A 103 9.94 11.79 -37.82
CA HIS A 103 10.59 12.78 -36.94
C HIS A 103 10.92 12.17 -35.56
N ASP A 104 12.21 11.83 -35.42
CA ASP A 104 13.12 12.14 -34.33
C ASP A 104 12.55 12.40 -32.91
N SER A 105 12.73 11.42 -32.01
CA SER A 105 13.13 11.67 -30.61
C SER A 105 13.81 10.41 -30.05
N VAL A 106 15.14 10.42 -30.05
CA VAL A 106 16.02 9.57 -29.22
C VAL A 106 15.79 10.03 -27.77
N ILE A 107 15.66 9.22 -26.72
CA ILE A 107 16.68 8.38 -26.06
C ILE A 107 15.93 7.49 -25.05
N GLY A 108 16.14 6.17 -25.15
CA GLY A 108 15.81 5.24 -24.08
C GLY A 108 16.80 5.42 -22.92
N VAL A 109 16.27 5.69 -21.73
CA VAL A 109 17.04 5.63 -20.48
C VAL A 109 16.54 4.42 -19.71
N THR A 110 17.20 3.29 -19.91
CA THR A 110 17.19 2.16 -18.97
C THR A 110 18.15 2.49 -17.83
N VAL A 111 17.62 2.81 -16.66
CA VAL A 111 18.41 2.82 -15.41
C VAL A 111 18.48 1.38 -14.93
N LEU A 112 19.57 0.67 -15.25
CA LEU A 112 20.00 -0.49 -14.48
C LEU A 112 20.75 0.06 -13.26
N GLU A 113 20.13 0.01 -12.09
CA GLU A 113 20.88 0.14 -10.84
C GLU A 113 21.51 -1.23 -10.55
N LEU A 114 22.80 -1.32 -10.89
CA LEU A 114 23.68 -2.45 -10.62
C LEU A 114 24.58 -2.05 -9.44
N GLY A 115 24.42 -2.72 -8.31
CA GLY A 115 25.33 -2.58 -7.17
C GLY A 115 24.73 -3.23 -5.94
N SER A 116 25.43 -4.00 -5.14
CA SER A 116 26.78 -4.55 -5.24
C SER A 116 26.72 -5.79 -4.36
N ASP A 117 27.16 -6.91 -4.93
CA ASP A 117 27.43 -8.14 -4.19
C ASP A 117 28.45 -7.80 -3.10
N VAL A 118 28.14 -8.13 -1.85
CA VAL A 118 29.09 -8.00 -0.73
C VAL A 118 29.72 -9.38 -0.57
N GLU A 119 31.00 -9.49 -0.94
CA GLU A 119 31.78 -10.71 -0.71
C GLU A 119 31.96 -10.93 0.80
N ASP A 120 31.50 -12.08 1.26
CA ASP A 120 31.83 -12.66 2.57
C ASP A 120 33.34 -12.96 2.63
N VAL A 121 34.04 -12.27 3.52
CA VAL A 121 35.43 -12.58 3.88
C VAL A 121 35.40 -13.51 5.10
N ASP A 122 35.54 -14.81 4.85
CA ASP A 122 35.89 -15.80 5.87
C ASP A 122 37.36 -15.58 6.30
N LEU A 123 37.55 -14.97 7.47
CA LEU A 123 38.83 -14.96 8.19
C LEU A 123 38.82 -16.11 9.20
N SER A 124 39.45 -17.22 8.84
CA SER A 124 39.87 -18.27 9.77
C SER A 124 41.30 -18.01 10.23
N ASP A 125 41.54 -18.11 11.54
CA ASP A 125 42.86 -18.29 12.18
C ASP A 125 42.84 -19.64 12.91
#